data_AF-A0A937DJ50-F1
#
_entry.id   AF-A0A937DJ50-F1
#
_cell.length_a   1.000
_cell.length_b   1.000
_cell.length_c   1.000
_cell.angle_alpha   90.00
_cell.angle_beta   90.00
_cell.angle_gamma   90.00
#
_symmetry.space_group_name_H-M   'P 1'
#
loop_
_entity.id
_entity.type
_entity.pdbx_description
1 polymer ?
#
loop_
_entity_poly.entity_id
_entity_poly.type
_entity_poly.pdbx_seq_one_letter_code
_entity_poly.pdbx_strand_id
1 'polypeptide(L)'
;MLFRIQIILMLLSFVGCQSRDVVYLTSKDKSSTITILIKGNMRYIINGKKAKVPKVNFVKLNIENINPLGDALQVCWDEDGYFWKLINNNAVILENRLDTGKFFFDTELPKDQRGIPTQKDYVKNNCIVYDFHRKELLFDAGGNSGAE
;
A
#
# COMPACT_ATOMS: atom_id res chain seq x y z
N MET A 1 16.42 16.65 49.81
CA MET A 1 15.14 16.45 49.09
C MET A 1 15.16 16.88 47.61
N LEU A 2 16.24 17.47 47.09
CA LEU A 2 16.33 17.97 45.70
C LEU A 2 16.85 16.97 44.65
N PHE A 3 17.43 15.84 45.06
CA PHE A 3 18.01 14.84 44.14
C PHE A 3 17.00 13.85 43.52
N ARG A 4 15.74 13.83 43.99
CA ARG A 4 14.74 12.86 43.49
C ARG A 4 13.91 13.36 42.29
N ILE A 5 13.96 14.66 41.98
CA ILE A 5 13.10 15.27 40.94
C ILE A 5 13.74 15.15 39.54
N GLN A 6 15.07 15.04 39.43
CA GLN A 6 15.74 14.97 38.13
C GLN A 6 15.51 13.66 37.36
N ILE A 7 15.22 12.55 38.04
CA ILE A 7 14.99 11.26 37.37
C ILE A 7 13.64 11.23 36.63
N ILE A 8 12.64 12.00 37.10
CA ILE A 8 11.30 12.02 36.49
C ILE A 8 11.30 12.78 35.15
N LEU A 9 12.21 13.75 34.96
CA LEU A 9 12.27 14.54 33.73
C LEU A 9 12.98 13.79 32.57
N MET A 10 13.76 12.75 32.86
CA MET A 10 14.51 11.98 31.86
C MET A 10 13.69 10.82 31.24
N LEU A 11 12.54 10.49 31.82
CA LEU A 11 11.66 9.39 31.37
C LEU A 11 10.61 9.80 30.31
N LEU A 12 10.53 11.08 29.96
CA LEU A 12 9.49 11.62 29.06
C LEU A 12 9.91 11.78 27.59
N SER A 13 11.15 11.45 27.23
CA SER A 13 11.70 11.72 25.89
C SER A 13 11.57 10.57 24.87
N PHE A 14 10.91 9.45 25.21
CA PHE A 14 10.66 8.35 24.26
C PHE A 14 9.21 8.31 23.74
N VAL A 15 8.58 9.47 23.53
CA VAL A 15 7.43 9.52 22.62
C VAL A 15 7.98 9.39 21.20
N GLY A 16 8.32 8.16 20.82
CA GLY A 16 8.79 7.81 19.49
C GLY A 16 7.77 8.28 18.46
N CYS A 17 8.18 9.23 17.63
CA CYS A 17 7.40 9.65 16.48
C CYS A 17 7.31 8.45 15.54
N GLN A 18 6.18 7.71 15.56
CA GLN A 18 5.93 6.69 14.54
C GLN A 18 5.78 7.43 13.21
N SER A 19 6.83 7.39 12.39
CA SER A 19 6.81 7.90 11.02
C SER A 19 5.68 7.20 10.29
N ARG A 20 4.72 7.99 9.83
CA ARG A 20 3.57 7.50 9.09
C ARG A 20 3.88 7.60 7.61
N ASP A 21 4.23 6.47 7.01
CA ASP A 21 4.45 6.43 5.57
C ASP A 21 3.07 6.47 4.87
N VAL A 22 2.90 7.50 4.03
CA VAL A 22 1.70 7.74 3.24
C VAL A 22 2.10 7.81 1.78
N VAL A 23 1.49 6.97 0.96
CA VAL A 23 1.71 6.92 -0.49
C VAL A 23 0.39 7.21 -1.18
N TYR A 24 0.42 8.03 -2.23
CA TYR A 24 -0.73 8.29 -3.10
C TYR A 24 -0.42 7.73 -4.48
N LEU A 25 -1.27 6.82 -4.97
CA LEU A 25 -1.19 6.34 -6.35
C LEU A 25 -2.39 6.88 -7.10
N THR A 26 -2.13 7.62 -8.17
CA THR A 26 -3.16 8.26 -8.99
C THR A 26 -3.18 7.61 -10.36
N SER A 27 -4.38 7.36 -10.89
CA SER A 27 -4.54 6.79 -12.23
C SER A 27 -3.93 7.73 -13.26
N LYS A 28 -3.51 7.19 -14.41
CA LYS A 28 -2.82 7.99 -15.44
C LYS A 28 -3.65 9.14 -15.99
N ASP A 29 -4.96 8.93 -16.09
CA ASP A 29 -5.95 9.94 -16.49
C ASP A 29 -6.31 10.92 -15.34
N LYS A 30 -5.74 10.72 -14.15
CA LYS A 30 -5.96 11.49 -12.92
C LYS A 30 -7.41 11.47 -12.41
N SER A 31 -8.26 10.58 -12.92
CA SER A 31 -9.67 10.49 -12.53
C SER A 31 -9.86 9.90 -11.14
N SER A 32 -8.89 9.12 -10.65
CA SER A 32 -8.98 8.45 -9.37
C SER A 32 -7.62 8.34 -8.67
N THR A 33 -7.66 8.20 -7.35
CA THR A 33 -6.48 8.05 -6.50
C THR A 33 -6.78 7.03 -5.42
N ILE A 34 -5.80 6.20 -5.07
CA ILE A 34 -5.80 5.41 -3.83
C ILE A 34 -4.75 5.96 -2.88
N THR A 35 -5.04 5.89 -1.58
CA THR A 35 -4.07 6.18 -0.53
C THR A 35 -3.62 4.89 0.12
N ILE A 36 -2.31 4.71 0.29
CA ILE A 36 -1.73 3.64 1.09
C ILE A 36 -1.17 4.27 2.37
N LEU A 37 -1.64 3.79 3.53
CA LEU A 37 -1.15 4.21 4.84
C LEU A 37 -0.47 3.03 5.51
N ILE A 38 0.77 3.22 5.98
CA ILE A 38 1.51 2.20 6.72
C ILE A 38 1.67 2.65 8.17
N LYS A 39 1.40 1.73 9.11
CA LYS A 39 1.51 1.94 10.57
C LYS A 39 2.07 0.68 11.23
N GLY A 40 3.39 0.62 11.40
CA GLY A 40 4.06 -0.62 11.82
C GLY A 40 3.81 -1.74 10.81
N ASN A 41 3.41 -2.92 11.27
CA ASN A 41 3.11 -4.08 10.42
C ASN A 41 1.73 -4.02 9.75
N MET A 42 1.08 -2.86 9.77
CA MET A 42 -0.25 -2.67 9.22
C MET A 42 -0.20 -1.79 7.98
N ARG A 43 -0.81 -2.26 6.89
CA ARG A 43 -1.05 -1.48 5.68
C ARG A 43 -2.53 -1.30 5.44
N TYR A 44 -2.93 -0.09 5.08
CA TYR A 44 -4.28 0.24 4.68
C TYR A 44 -4.25 0.73 3.24
N ILE A 45 -5.04 0.15 2.35
CA ILE A 45 -5.24 0.65 1.00
C ILE A 45 -6.67 1.21 0.93
N ILE A 46 -6.77 2.48 0.59
CA ILE A 46 -7.97 3.30 0.81
C ILE A 46 -8.36 3.96 -0.51
N ASN A 47 -9.64 3.93 -0.83
CA ASN A 47 -10.17 4.68 -1.97
C ASN A 47 -10.13 6.20 -1.71
N GLY A 48 -9.56 6.95 -2.64
CA GLY A 48 -9.45 8.40 -2.62
C GLY A 48 -8.22 8.90 -1.85
N LYS A 49 -7.95 10.20 -1.97
CA LYS A 49 -6.92 10.92 -1.20
C LYS A 49 -7.38 11.10 0.25
N LYS A 50 -6.79 10.39 1.22
CA LYS A 50 -7.24 10.36 2.63
C LYS A 50 -6.08 10.45 3.62
N ALA A 51 -6.15 11.39 4.56
CA ALA A 51 -5.15 11.51 5.64
C ALA A 51 -5.35 10.50 6.79
N LYS A 52 -6.52 9.86 6.89
CA LYS A 52 -6.89 8.93 7.96
C LYS A 52 -7.71 7.78 7.39
N VAL A 53 -7.67 6.64 8.09
CA VAL A 53 -8.44 5.44 7.70
C VAL A 53 -9.94 5.75 7.88
N PRO A 54 -10.75 5.69 6.82
CA PRO A 54 -12.20 5.87 6.91
C PRO A 54 -12.89 4.64 7.50
N LYS A 55 -14.20 4.72 7.75
CA LYS A 55 -15.01 3.57 8.21
C LYS A 55 -15.37 2.58 7.09
N VAL A 56 -15.24 2.98 5.83
CA VAL A 56 -15.64 2.21 4.62
C VAL A 56 -14.66 2.49 3.48
N ASN A 57 -14.66 1.65 2.44
CA ASN A 57 -13.80 1.78 1.26
C ASN A 57 -12.30 1.71 1.57
N PHE A 58 -11.92 0.72 2.36
CA PHE A 58 -10.52 0.38 2.61
C PHE A 58 -10.35 -1.14 2.72
N VAL A 59 -9.13 -1.60 2.51
CA VAL A 59 -8.67 -2.91 2.97
C VAL A 59 -7.52 -2.72 3.95
N LYS A 60 -7.51 -3.51 5.02
CA LYS A 60 -6.50 -3.53 6.08
C LYS A 60 -5.76 -4.86 6.03
N LEU A 61 -4.44 -4.76 5.97
CA LEU A 61 -3.53 -5.88 5.73
C LEU A 61 -2.52 -5.97 6.86
N ASN A 62 -2.24 -7.18 7.33
CA ASN A 62 -1.01 -7.47 8.05
C ASN A 62 0.09 -7.77 7.02
N ILE A 63 1.21 -7.07 7.14
CA ILE A 63 2.38 -7.18 6.25
C ILE A 63 3.62 -7.70 6.99
N GLU A 64 3.49 -8.15 8.24
CA GLU A 64 4.60 -8.61 9.09
C GLU A 64 5.49 -9.68 8.44
N ASN A 65 4.89 -10.60 7.68
CA ASN A 65 5.59 -11.74 7.07
C ASN A 65 6.03 -11.48 5.62
N ILE A 66 5.86 -10.27 5.10
CA ILE A 66 6.31 -9.93 3.75
C ILE A 66 7.80 -9.63 3.80
N ASN A 67 8.58 -10.30 2.94
CA ASN A 67 9.99 -9.96 2.77
C ASN A 67 10.09 -8.53 2.22
N PRO A 68 10.81 -7.60 2.89
CA PRO A 68 10.91 -6.22 2.44
C PRO A 68 11.37 -6.08 0.99
N LEU A 69 12.30 -6.91 0.52
CA LEU A 69 12.83 -6.84 -0.85
C LEU A 69 11.82 -7.26 -1.93
N GLY A 70 10.74 -7.96 -1.53
CA GLY A 70 9.66 -8.38 -2.42
C GLY A 70 8.34 -7.66 -2.12
N ASP A 71 8.35 -6.66 -1.25
CA ASP A 71 7.15 -5.94 -0.84
C ASP A 71 6.77 -4.90 -1.90
N ALA A 72 5.77 -5.24 -2.69
CA ALA A 72 5.24 -4.39 -3.74
C ALA A 72 3.71 -4.45 -3.80
N LEU A 73 3.11 -3.37 -4.28
CA LEU A 73 1.71 -3.30 -4.65
C LEU A 73 1.62 -3.28 -6.17
N GLN A 74 1.00 -4.32 -6.75
CA GLN A 74 0.64 -4.33 -8.16
C GLN A 74 -0.74 -3.69 -8.31
N VAL A 75 -0.84 -2.72 -9.22
CA VAL A 75 -2.04 -1.91 -9.39
C VAL A 75 -2.34 -1.81 -10.87
N CYS A 76 -3.56 -2.11 -11.29
CA CYS A 76 -4.10 -1.68 -12.56
C CYS A 76 -5.31 -0.79 -12.33
N TRP A 77 -5.53 0.19 -13.21
CA TRP A 77 -6.75 0.98 -13.24
C TRP A 77 -7.55 0.68 -14.50
N ASP A 78 -8.88 0.78 -14.40
CA ASP A 78 -9.81 0.54 -15.51
C ASP A 78 -9.51 -0.78 -16.25
N GLU A 79 -9.37 -1.87 -15.51
CA GLU A 79 -9.06 -3.21 -16.02
C GLU A 79 -10.15 -4.20 -15.57
N ASP A 80 -10.60 -5.06 -16.46
CA ASP A 80 -11.62 -6.10 -16.21
C ASP A 80 -12.93 -5.57 -15.61
N GLY A 81 -13.30 -4.32 -15.92
CA GLY A 81 -14.49 -3.66 -15.39
C GLY A 81 -14.35 -3.10 -13.97
N TYR A 82 -13.15 -3.18 -13.38
CA TYR A 82 -12.84 -2.57 -12.08
C TYR A 82 -12.13 -1.23 -12.26
N PHE A 83 -12.45 -0.26 -11.41
CA PHE A 83 -11.72 1.01 -11.35
C PHE A 83 -10.30 0.80 -10.86
N TRP A 84 -10.13 -0.10 -9.89
CA TRP A 84 -8.82 -0.50 -9.38
C TRP A 84 -8.76 -2.01 -9.19
N LYS A 85 -7.74 -2.63 -9.78
CA LYS A 85 -7.35 -4.02 -9.58
C LYS A 85 -6.03 -4.06 -8.83
N LEU A 86 -6.04 -4.59 -7.62
CA LEU A 86 -4.94 -4.45 -6.66
C LEU A 86 -4.46 -5.82 -6.20
N ILE A 87 -3.15 -6.03 -6.15
CA ILE A 87 -2.54 -7.20 -5.51
C ILE A 87 -1.44 -6.73 -4.56
N ASN A 88 -1.50 -7.20 -3.31
CA ASN A 88 -0.36 -7.09 -2.39
C ASN A 88 0.06 -8.50 -1.97
N ASN A 89 0.99 -9.06 -2.74
CA ASN A 89 1.37 -10.45 -2.63
C ASN A 89 1.87 -10.82 -1.21
N ASN A 90 1.46 -11.98 -0.70
CA ASN A 90 1.81 -12.52 0.63
C ASN A 90 1.30 -11.70 1.83
N ALA A 91 0.51 -10.65 1.62
CA ALA A 91 -0.16 -9.96 2.71
C ALA A 91 -1.28 -10.84 3.31
N VAL A 92 -1.65 -10.59 4.56
CA VAL A 92 -2.82 -11.21 5.18
C VAL A 92 -3.93 -10.18 5.31
N ILE A 93 -5.08 -10.43 4.68
CA ILE A 93 -6.25 -9.57 4.82
C ILE A 93 -6.80 -9.71 6.24
N LEU A 94 -6.79 -8.62 7.01
CA LEU A 94 -7.45 -8.58 8.32
C LEU A 94 -8.88 -8.06 8.23
N GLU A 95 -9.14 -7.17 7.27
CA GLU A 95 -10.46 -6.57 7.06
C GLU A 95 -10.56 -5.99 5.65
N ASN A 96 -11.64 -6.30 4.93
CA ASN A 96 -11.92 -5.72 3.61
C ASN A 96 -13.29 -5.05 3.63
N ARG A 97 -13.31 -3.74 3.38
CA ARG A 97 -14.50 -2.90 3.23
C ARG A 97 -14.49 -2.12 1.91
N LEU A 98 -13.72 -2.57 0.92
CA LEU A 98 -13.75 -1.99 -0.42
C LEU A 98 -15.10 -2.25 -1.08
N ASP A 99 -15.57 -1.30 -1.89
CA ASP A 99 -16.70 -1.49 -2.79
C ASP A 99 -16.31 -2.51 -3.87
N THR A 100 -16.71 -3.76 -3.70
CA THR A 100 -16.34 -4.88 -4.58
C THR A 100 -16.91 -4.75 -5.99
N GLY A 101 -17.89 -3.85 -6.22
CA GLY A 101 -18.37 -3.52 -7.57
C GLY A 101 -17.41 -2.60 -8.34
N LYS A 102 -16.44 -1.98 -7.66
CA LYS A 102 -15.46 -1.05 -8.25
C LYS A 102 -14.02 -1.47 -8.03
N PHE A 103 -13.76 -2.27 -7.01
CA PHE A 103 -12.43 -2.67 -6.59
C PHE A 103 -12.30 -4.19 -6.63
N PHE A 104 -11.23 -4.65 -7.25
CA PHE A 104 -10.70 -5.98 -7.06
C PHE A 104 -9.46 -5.89 -6.17
N PHE A 105 -9.39 -6.76 -5.16
CA PHE A 105 -8.23 -6.86 -4.28
C PHE A 105 -7.89 -8.32 -3.99
N ASP A 106 -6.63 -8.69 -4.13
CA ASP A 106 -6.11 -10.03 -3.81
C ASP A 106 -4.74 -9.94 -3.12
N THR A 107 -4.34 -11.05 -2.51
CA THR A 107 -3.03 -11.25 -1.86
C THR A 107 -2.18 -12.30 -2.54
N GLU A 108 -2.65 -12.88 -3.63
CA GLU A 108 -1.89 -13.83 -4.45
C GLU A 108 -1.67 -13.29 -5.87
N LEU A 109 -0.42 -13.34 -6.32
CA LEU A 109 -0.12 -13.10 -7.73
C LEU A 109 -0.71 -14.20 -8.63
N PRO A 110 -1.13 -13.85 -9.86
CA PRO A 110 -1.51 -14.86 -10.84
C PRO A 110 -0.33 -15.79 -11.13
N LYS A 111 -0.64 -17.04 -11.46
CA LYS A 111 0.35 -18.07 -11.76
C LYS A 111 0.45 -18.29 -13.28
N ASP A 112 1.66 -18.50 -13.78
CA ASP A 112 1.87 -18.89 -15.17
C ASP A 112 1.41 -20.34 -15.43
N GLN A 113 1.56 -20.82 -16.67
CA GLN A 113 1.17 -22.19 -17.06
C GLN A 113 1.90 -23.30 -16.28
N ARG A 114 3.00 -22.96 -15.59
CA ARG A 114 3.78 -23.89 -14.75
C ARG A 114 3.40 -23.77 -13.26
N GLY A 115 2.41 -22.94 -12.92
CA GLY A 115 2.00 -22.70 -11.54
C GLY A 115 2.89 -21.70 -10.80
N ILE A 116 3.79 -20.98 -11.48
CA ILE A 116 4.75 -20.06 -10.86
C ILE A 116 4.12 -18.66 -10.76
N PRO A 117 4.08 -18.04 -9.57
CA PRO A 117 3.59 -16.66 -9.42
C PRO A 117 4.33 -15.68 -10.34
N THR A 118 3.60 -14.80 -11.01
CA THR A 118 4.16 -13.87 -11.98
C THR A 118 3.48 -12.50 -11.93
N GLN A 119 4.26 -11.45 -12.22
CA GLN A 119 3.75 -10.08 -12.36
C GLN A 119 3.45 -9.72 -13.83
N LYS A 120 3.54 -10.68 -14.76
CA LYS A 120 3.44 -10.42 -16.21
C LYS A 120 2.19 -9.63 -16.59
N ASP A 121 1.06 -9.89 -15.93
CA ASP A 121 -0.21 -9.21 -16.22
C ASP A 121 -0.26 -7.76 -15.72
N TYR A 122 0.72 -7.34 -14.92
CA TYR A 122 0.85 -6.00 -14.34
C TYR A 122 1.96 -5.17 -14.99
N VAL A 123 2.55 -5.66 -16.09
CA VAL A 123 3.49 -4.92 -16.94
C VAL A 123 2.74 -4.49 -18.21
N LYS A 124 1.70 -3.66 -18.05
CA LYS A 124 0.86 -3.13 -19.14
C LYS A 124 0.66 -1.62 -18.98
N ASN A 125 0.13 -0.97 -20.03
CA ASN A 125 -0.08 0.49 -20.07
C ASN A 125 -0.92 1.08 -18.95
N ASN A 126 -1.88 0.30 -18.43
CA ASN A 126 -2.80 0.71 -17.37
C ASN A 126 -2.47 0.09 -16.01
N CYS A 127 -1.22 -0.36 -15.85
CA CYS A 127 -0.74 -0.96 -14.62
C CYS A 127 0.56 -0.31 -14.18
N ILE A 128 0.76 -0.27 -12.86
CA ILE A 128 1.99 0.13 -12.20
C ILE A 128 2.31 -0.84 -11.08
N VAL A 129 3.59 -0.93 -10.74
CA VAL A 129 4.07 -1.64 -9.56
C VAL A 129 4.78 -0.64 -8.65
N TYR A 130 4.25 -0.43 -7.45
CA TYR A 130 4.90 0.38 -6.43
C TYR A 130 5.72 -0.51 -5.50
N ASP A 131 7.02 -0.28 -5.44
CA ASP A 131 7.95 -0.99 -4.58
C ASP A 131 8.08 -0.25 -3.24
N PHE A 132 7.70 -0.90 -2.15
CA PHE A 132 7.71 -0.27 -0.83
C PHE A 132 9.12 -0.17 -0.22
N HIS A 133 10.06 -1.01 -0.65
CA HIS A 133 11.44 -0.96 -0.19
C HIS A 133 12.19 0.20 -0.83
N ARG A 134 12.06 0.37 -2.14
CA ARG A 134 12.70 1.44 -2.91
C ARG A 134 11.91 2.75 -2.86
N LYS A 135 10.62 2.69 -2.50
CA LYS A 135 9.69 3.82 -2.48
C LYS A 135 9.54 4.47 -3.87
N GLU A 136 9.46 3.65 -4.91
CA GLU A 136 9.40 4.09 -6.30
C GLU A 136 8.45 3.23 -7.14
N LEU A 137 8.10 3.71 -8.33
CA LEU A 137 7.37 2.94 -9.34
C LEU A 137 8.36 2.18 -10.22
N LEU A 138 8.22 0.86 -10.33
CA LEU A 138 9.16 0.01 -11.09
C LEU A 138 8.84 -0.09 -12.58
N PHE A 139 7.56 -0.05 -12.94
CA PHE A 139 7.09 -0.18 -14.31
C PHE A 139 5.99 0.84 -14.55
N ASP A 140 6.32 1.88 -15.31
CA ASP A 140 5.33 2.74 -15.96
C ASP A 140 5.58 2.59 -17.46
N ALA A 141 4.70 1.85 -18.15
CA ALA A 141 4.80 1.70 -19.60
C ALA A 141 4.53 3.02 -20.36
N GLY A 142 4.34 4.15 -19.66
CA GLY A 142 4.45 5.48 -20.22
C GLY A 142 5.18 6.45 -19.27
N GLY A 143 6.51 6.42 -19.34
CA GLY A 143 7.47 7.37 -18.78
C GLY A 143 6.96 8.64 -18.07
N ASN A 144 7.56 8.86 -16.89
CA ASN A 144 7.46 10.02 -16.00
C ASN A 144 6.14 10.17 -15.22
N SER A 145 6.16 9.69 -13.97
CA SER A 145 5.47 10.38 -12.89
C SER A 145 6.30 10.35 -11.62
N GLY A 146 6.72 11.54 -11.18
CA GLY A 146 7.48 11.75 -9.96
C GLY A 146 6.66 11.41 -8.73
N ALA A 147 7.30 10.73 -7.77
CA ALA A 147 6.82 10.66 -6.41
C ALA A 147 7.08 12.04 -5.75
N GLU A 148 6.01 12.77 -5.45
CA GLU A 148 6.03 13.94 -4.55
C GLU A 148 5.42 13.57 -3.19
#